data_AF-A0A972FZ42-F1
#
_entry.id   AF-A0A972FZ42-F1
#
_cell.length_a   1.000
_cell.length_b   1.000
_cell.length_c   1.000
_cell.angle_alpha   90.00
_cell.angle_beta   90.00
_cell.angle_gamma   90.00
#
_symmetry.space_group_name_H-M   'P 1'
#
loop_
_entity.id
_entity.type
_entity.pdbx_description
1 polymer ?
#
loop_
_entity_poly.entity_id
_entity_poly.type
_entity_poly.pdbx_seq_one_letter_code
_entity_poly.pdbx_strand_id
1 'polypeptide(L)'
;MVESGKIVDRSKNEKTIVSRCDVALGALDRLEPYYRASVPTLDVPIPEIKTEFLSIRSGAIGRLVNSQVFAARAKRESAATPAARLGGYAKAIDNLNKFLIEFEDVTAVEPAIAELVRERDQVRVENAMLKSEKLLAKGKAKLAKEALIDALVDIRHDTTPDADQAKEIAALEAKIAEIDGAT
;
A
#
# COMPACT_ATOMS: atom_id res chain seq x y z
N MET A 1 14.20 28.09 -17.08
CA MET A 1 13.33 26.96 -16.66
C MET A 1 13.56 25.77 -17.59
N VAL A 2 14.17 24.71 -17.06
CA VAL A 2 14.54 23.48 -17.79
C VAL A 2 13.28 22.83 -18.40
N GLU A 3 13.38 22.22 -19.57
CA GLU A 3 12.26 21.60 -20.30
C GLU A 3 11.41 20.65 -19.42
N SER A 4 12.05 19.93 -18.50
CA SER A 4 11.38 19.08 -17.50
C SER A 4 10.37 19.83 -16.63
N GLY A 5 10.66 21.06 -16.21
CA GLY A 5 9.73 21.87 -15.40
C GLY A 5 8.44 22.19 -16.14
N LYS A 6 8.54 22.54 -17.44
CA LYS A 6 7.36 22.78 -18.29
C LYS A 6 6.49 21.54 -18.47
N ILE A 7 7.10 20.35 -18.48
CA ILE A 7 6.36 19.09 -18.63
C ILE A 7 5.68 18.72 -17.30
N VAL A 8 6.38 18.92 -16.18
CA VAL A 8 5.83 18.73 -14.83
C VAL A 8 4.57 19.57 -14.64
N ASP A 9 4.62 20.86 -14.97
CA ASP A 9 3.48 21.79 -14.82
C ASP A 9 2.25 21.42 -15.64
N ARG A 10 2.45 20.76 -16.79
CA ARG A 10 1.38 20.45 -17.76
C ARG A 10 0.85 19.04 -17.63
N SER A 11 1.60 18.13 -17.00
CA SER A 11 1.22 16.73 -16.90
C SER A 11 0.11 16.53 -15.88
N LYS A 12 -0.89 15.72 -16.23
CA LYS A 12 -1.89 15.17 -15.29
C LYS A 12 -1.53 13.76 -14.84
N ASN A 13 -0.47 13.17 -15.40
CA ASN A 13 -0.02 11.82 -15.09
C ASN A 13 1.09 11.89 -14.04
N GLU A 14 0.80 11.41 -12.84
CA GLU A 14 1.72 11.46 -11.70
C GLU A 14 3.00 10.64 -11.94
N LYS A 15 2.93 9.49 -12.62
CA LYS A 15 4.14 8.73 -12.98
C LYS A 15 5.05 9.52 -13.92
N THR A 16 4.45 10.25 -14.87
CA THR A 16 5.20 11.15 -15.75
C THR A 16 5.81 12.31 -14.96
N ILE A 17 5.11 12.87 -13.98
CA ILE A 17 5.64 13.93 -13.11
C ILE A 17 6.87 13.41 -12.35
N VAL A 18 6.77 12.26 -11.68
CA VAL A 18 7.89 11.64 -10.95
C VAL A 18 9.09 11.42 -11.87
N SER A 19 8.88 10.76 -13.02
CA SER A 19 9.95 10.50 -13.99
C SER A 19 10.63 11.78 -14.48
N ARG A 20 9.87 12.88 -14.69
CA ARG A 20 10.46 14.16 -15.11
C ARG A 20 11.21 14.86 -14.00
N CYS A 21 10.77 14.72 -12.75
CA CYS A 21 11.53 15.17 -11.58
C CYS A 21 12.86 14.41 -11.47
N ASP A 22 12.85 13.08 -11.64
CA ASP A 22 14.08 12.26 -11.59
C ASP A 22 15.10 12.69 -12.67
N VAL A 23 14.62 12.93 -13.90
CA VAL A 23 15.47 13.44 -14.99
C VAL A 23 16.05 14.81 -14.66
N ALA A 24 15.25 15.71 -14.08
CA ALA A 24 15.70 17.05 -13.70
C ALA A 24 16.74 16.99 -12.57
N LEU A 25 16.48 16.19 -11.52
CA LEU A 25 17.39 15.98 -10.40
C LEU A 25 18.72 15.41 -10.87
N GLY A 26 18.71 14.37 -11.71
CA GLY A 26 19.94 13.80 -12.28
C GLY A 26 20.71 14.77 -13.18
N ALA A 27 20.03 15.72 -13.84
CA ALA A 27 20.71 16.80 -14.55
C ALA A 27 21.35 17.82 -13.60
N LEU A 28 20.65 18.19 -12.51
CA LEU A 28 21.16 19.09 -11.48
C LEU A 28 22.36 18.49 -10.74
N ASP A 29 22.36 17.18 -10.47
CA ASP A 29 23.50 16.46 -9.87
C ASP A 29 24.76 16.55 -10.74
N ARG A 30 24.61 16.49 -12.07
CA ARG A 30 25.74 16.65 -13.00
C ARG A 30 26.28 18.09 -13.04
N LEU A 31 25.44 19.08 -12.74
CA LEU A 31 25.83 20.50 -12.72
C LEU A 31 26.40 20.93 -11.37
N GLU A 32 26.09 20.21 -10.29
CA GLU A 32 26.52 20.49 -8.92
C GLU A 32 28.03 20.76 -8.76
N PRO A 33 28.97 20.00 -9.38
CA PRO A 33 30.40 20.26 -9.22
C PRO A 33 30.84 21.63 -9.78
N TYR A 34 30.23 22.05 -10.89
CA TYR A 34 30.52 23.35 -11.52
C TYR A 34 29.99 24.51 -10.68
N TYR A 35 28.77 24.36 -10.17
CA TYR A 35 28.19 25.33 -9.23
C TYR A 35 29.07 25.49 -7.98
N ARG A 36 29.56 24.39 -7.39
CA ARG A 36 30.48 24.44 -6.23
C ARG A 36 31.83 25.08 -6.57
N ALA A 37 32.28 24.96 -7.82
CA ALA A 37 33.48 25.63 -8.32
C ALA A 37 33.23 27.11 -8.71
N SER A 38 32.05 27.67 -8.39
CA SER A 38 31.63 29.03 -8.78
C SER A 38 31.66 29.28 -10.29
N VAL A 39 31.55 28.21 -11.09
CA VAL A 39 31.39 28.31 -12.54
C VAL A 39 29.92 28.66 -12.82
N PRO A 40 29.62 29.71 -13.62
CA PRO A 40 28.25 30.05 -13.98
C PRO A 40 27.54 28.85 -14.63
N THR A 41 26.40 28.46 -14.06
CA THR A 41 25.60 27.30 -14.50
C THR A 41 24.16 27.68 -14.77
N LEU A 42 23.44 28.11 -13.74
CA LEU A 42 22.03 28.49 -13.77
C LEU A 42 21.83 29.82 -13.03
N ASP A 43 20.76 30.54 -13.38
CA ASP A 43 20.40 31.82 -12.74
C ASP A 43 19.87 31.65 -11.31
N VAL A 44 19.35 30.46 -10.99
CA VAL A 44 18.82 30.11 -9.66
C VAL A 44 19.79 29.10 -9.02
N PRO A 45 20.10 29.23 -7.71
CA PRO A 45 20.97 28.28 -7.01
C PRO A 45 20.49 26.83 -7.16
N ILE A 46 21.42 25.92 -7.51
CA ILE A 46 21.10 24.49 -7.69
C ILE A 46 20.38 23.88 -6.47
N PRO A 47 20.77 24.17 -5.20
CA PRO A 47 20.06 23.66 -4.04
C PRO A 47 18.58 24.04 -4.01
N GLU A 48 18.23 25.26 -4.40
CA GLU A 48 16.84 25.73 -4.40
C GLU A 48 16.00 24.98 -5.43
N ILE A 49 16.52 24.81 -6.65
CA ILE A 49 15.84 24.07 -7.72
C ILE A 49 15.67 22.59 -7.33
N LYS A 50 16.68 21.99 -6.69
CA LYS A 50 16.58 20.61 -6.18
C LYS A 50 15.47 20.47 -5.15
N THR A 51 15.38 21.39 -4.19
CA THR A 51 14.30 21.37 -3.19
C THR A 51 12.92 21.44 -3.84
N GLU A 52 12.75 22.27 -4.87
CA GLU A 52 11.50 22.36 -5.62
C GLU A 52 11.13 21.02 -6.29
N PHE A 53 12.05 20.43 -7.07
CA PHE A 53 11.78 19.15 -7.73
C PHE A 53 11.56 18.00 -6.75
N LEU A 54 12.28 17.95 -5.64
CA LEU A 54 12.05 16.97 -4.57
C LEU A 54 10.66 17.12 -3.97
N SER A 55 10.23 18.35 -3.68
CA SER A 55 8.89 18.62 -3.15
C SER A 55 7.78 18.17 -4.12
N ILE A 56 7.91 18.52 -5.40
CA ILE A 56 6.95 18.12 -6.44
C ILE A 56 6.91 16.60 -6.58
N ARG A 57 8.09 15.95 -6.61
CA ARG A 57 8.23 14.50 -6.71
C ARG A 57 7.55 13.79 -5.56
N SER A 58 7.85 14.15 -4.31
CA SER A 58 7.23 13.54 -3.13
C SER A 58 5.72 13.77 -3.12
N GLY A 59 5.25 14.94 -3.56
CA GLY A 59 3.81 15.22 -3.72
C GLY A 59 3.12 14.31 -4.74
N ALA A 60 3.77 14.05 -5.89
CA ALA A 60 3.24 13.16 -6.92
C ALA A 60 3.21 11.68 -6.46
N ILE A 61 4.26 11.22 -5.78
CA ILE A 61 4.30 9.88 -5.16
C ILE A 61 3.18 9.75 -4.12
N GLY A 62 3.00 10.73 -3.24
CA GLY A 62 1.92 10.74 -2.26
C GLY A 62 0.53 10.63 -2.90
N ARG A 63 0.28 11.32 -4.02
CA ARG A 63 -0.99 11.19 -4.77
C ARG A 63 -1.16 9.81 -5.41
N LEU A 64 -0.10 9.20 -5.94
CA LEU A 64 -0.14 7.83 -6.47
C LEU A 64 -0.49 6.81 -5.39
N VAL A 65 0.17 6.91 -4.23
CA VAL A 65 -0.09 6.05 -3.06
C VAL A 65 -1.54 6.20 -2.59
N ASN A 66 -1.98 7.45 -2.36
CA ASN A 66 -3.34 7.74 -1.91
C ASN A 66 -4.40 7.23 -2.89
N SER A 67 -4.13 7.30 -4.19
CA SER A 67 -5.03 6.75 -5.21
C SER A 67 -5.19 5.23 -5.10
N GLN A 68 -4.11 4.49 -4.82
CA GLN A 68 -4.20 3.04 -4.60
C GLN A 68 -4.97 2.71 -3.33
N VAL A 69 -4.69 3.41 -2.23
CA VAL A 69 -5.38 3.21 -0.94
C VAL A 69 -6.88 3.50 -1.08
N PHE A 70 -7.23 4.63 -1.71
CA PHE A 70 -8.61 5.01 -1.97
C PHE A 70 -9.32 3.97 -2.84
N ALA A 71 -8.68 3.51 -3.92
CA ALA A 71 -9.26 2.50 -4.80
C ALA A 71 -9.53 1.17 -4.06
N ALA A 72 -8.63 0.74 -3.18
CA ALA A 72 -8.82 -0.47 -2.36
C ALA A 72 -10.03 -0.34 -1.42
N ARG A 73 -10.11 0.78 -0.68
CA ARG A 73 -11.20 1.06 0.25
C ARG A 73 -12.55 1.21 -0.46
N ALA A 74 -12.59 1.96 -1.56
CA ALA A 74 -13.79 2.07 -2.39
C ALA A 74 -14.25 0.71 -2.93
N LYS A 75 -13.30 -0.19 -3.26
CA LYS A 75 -13.61 -1.56 -3.65
C LYS A 75 -14.14 -2.40 -2.49
N ARG A 76 -13.61 -2.23 -1.27
CA ARG A 76 -14.13 -2.86 -0.05
C ARG A 76 -15.60 -2.52 0.18
N GLU A 77 -15.97 -1.25 0.03
CA GLU A 77 -17.32 -0.75 0.25
C GLU A 77 -18.30 -1.18 -0.84
N SER A 78 -17.90 -1.07 -2.10
CA SER A 78 -18.79 -1.35 -3.24
C SER A 78 -18.97 -2.83 -3.59
N ALA A 79 -18.03 -3.70 -3.18
CA ALA A 79 -18.08 -5.11 -3.55
C ALA A 79 -19.04 -5.93 -2.69
N ALA A 80 -19.92 -6.69 -3.36
CA ALA A 80 -20.91 -7.55 -2.73
C ALA A 80 -20.31 -8.83 -2.11
N THR A 81 -19.17 -9.31 -2.61
CA THR A 81 -18.56 -10.57 -2.15
C THR A 81 -17.24 -10.31 -1.43
N PRO A 82 -16.93 -11.08 -0.36
CA PRO A 82 -15.64 -11.00 0.32
C PRO A 82 -14.45 -11.23 -0.61
N ALA A 83 -14.54 -12.18 -1.55
CA ALA A 83 -13.51 -12.43 -2.54
C ALA A 83 -13.20 -11.19 -3.40
N ALA A 84 -14.22 -10.44 -3.82
CA ALA A 84 -14.03 -9.21 -4.58
C ALA A 84 -13.43 -8.07 -3.74
N ARG A 85 -13.73 -8.00 -2.43
CA ARG A 85 -13.09 -7.06 -1.50
C ARG A 85 -11.61 -7.38 -1.34
N LEU A 86 -11.28 -8.66 -1.08
CA LEU A 86 -9.89 -9.14 -0.97
C LEU A 86 -9.09 -8.91 -2.25
N GLY A 87 -9.71 -9.13 -3.42
CA GLY A 87 -9.08 -8.83 -4.71
C GLY A 87 -8.76 -7.35 -4.91
N GLY A 88 -9.56 -6.44 -4.33
CA GLY A 88 -9.28 -5.00 -4.31
C GLY A 88 -7.99 -4.66 -3.56
N TYR A 89 -7.84 -5.19 -2.34
CA TYR A 89 -6.62 -5.02 -1.55
C TYR A 89 -5.40 -5.65 -2.21
N ALA A 90 -5.52 -6.90 -2.69
CA ALA A 90 -4.41 -7.59 -3.33
C ALA A 90 -3.87 -6.80 -4.53
N LYS A 91 -4.75 -6.24 -5.36
CA LYS A 91 -4.35 -5.39 -6.50
C LYS A 91 -3.66 -4.10 -6.06
N ALA A 92 -4.16 -3.43 -5.04
CA ALA A 92 -3.55 -2.20 -4.54
C ALA A 92 -2.18 -2.46 -3.92
N ILE A 93 -2.05 -3.51 -3.10
CA ILE A 93 -0.77 -3.94 -2.51
C ILE A 93 0.23 -4.29 -3.61
N ASP A 94 -0.17 -5.05 -4.64
CA ASP A 94 0.71 -5.38 -5.78
C ASP A 94 1.19 -4.12 -6.52
N ASN A 95 0.30 -3.13 -6.73
CA ASN A 95 0.69 -1.86 -7.33
C ASN A 95 1.65 -1.06 -6.46
N LEU A 96 1.44 -1.01 -5.14
CA LEU A 96 2.35 -0.34 -4.21
C LEU A 96 3.71 -1.06 -4.13
N ASN A 97 3.74 -2.38 -4.17
CA ASN A 97 5.00 -3.14 -4.25
C ASN A 97 5.78 -2.81 -5.53
N LYS A 98 5.11 -2.57 -6.66
CA LYS A 98 5.79 -2.06 -7.86
C LYS A 98 6.38 -0.68 -7.65
N PHE A 99 5.72 0.18 -6.88
CA PHE A 99 6.27 1.51 -6.54
C PHE A 99 7.54 1.42 -5.68
N LEU A 100 7.68 0.40 -4.83
CA LEU A 100 8.93 0.15 -4.09
C LEU A 100 10.12 -0.14 -5.02
N ILE A 101 9.86 -0.69 -6.21
CA ILE A 101 10.88 -0.99 -7.23
C ILE A 101 11.07 0.21 -8.17
N GLU A 102 9.98 0.89 -8.53
CA GLU A 102 9.98 1.99 -9.50
C GLU A 102 10.55 3.31 -8.93
N PHE A 103 10.38 3.58 -7.62
CA PHE A 103 10.72 4.86 -7.02
C PHE A 103 11.81 4.72 -5.96
N GLU A 104 12.76 5.65 -5.97
CA GLU A 104 13.83 5.72 -4.96
C GLU A 104 13.31 6.15 -3.57
N ASP A 105 12.32 7.04 -3.51
CA ASP A 105 11.69 7.46 -2.25
C ASP A 105 10.43 6.62 -2.00
N VAL A 106 10.53 5.72 -1.04
CA VAL A 106 9.47 4.78 -0.66
C VAL A 106 8.81 5.14 0.68
N THR A 107 9.14 6.30 1.25
CA THR A 107 8.76 6.69 2.62
C THR A 107 7.24 6.64 2.84
N ALA A 108 6.45 6.99 1.82
CA ALA A 108 4.99 6.93 1.87
C ALA A 108 4.40 5.57 1.45
N VAL A 109 5.19 4.72 0.79
CA VAL A 109 4.71 3.47 0.17
C VAL A 109 4.61 2.35 1.22
N GLU A 110 5.65 2.15 2.03
CA GLU A 110 5.69 1.07 3.02
C GLU A 110 4.58 1.19 4.08
N PRO A 111 4.32 2.37 4.68
CA PRO A 111 3.23 2.50 5.65
C PRO A 111 1.85 2.23 5.02
N ALA A 112 1.66 2.64 3.76
CA ALA A 112 0.41 2.39 3.03
C ALA A 112 0.22 0.89 2.73
N ILE A 113 1.28 0.16 2.41
CA ILE A 113 1.22 -1.31 2.26
C ILE A 113 0.82 -1.94 3.59
N ALA A 114 1.48 -1.58 4.69
CA ALA A 114 1.19 -2.13 6.01
C ALA A 114 -0.27 -1.86 6.43
N GLU A 115 -0.78 -0.66 6.16
CA GLU A 115 -2.18 -0.30 6.40
C GLU A 115 -3.14 -1.17 5.58
N LEU A 116 -2.92 -1.32 4.27
CA LEU A 116 -3.77 -2.14 3.40
C LEU A 116 -3.71 -3.63 3.74
N VAL A 117 -2.56 -4.13 4.18
CA VAL A 117 -2.39 -5.51 4.67
C VAL A 117 -3.27 -5.74 5.89
N ARG A 118 -3.21 -4.85 6.88
CA ARG A 118 -4.06 -4.94 8.08
C ARG A 118 -5.55 -4.91 7.72
N GLU A 119 -5.97 -4.00 6.84
CA GLU A 119 -7.37 -3.92 6.39
C GLU A 119 -7.82 -5.17 5.60
N ARG A 120 -6.93 -5.75 4.79
CA ARG A 120 -7.18 -7.02 4.09
C ARG A 120 -7.41 -8.15 5.08
N ASP A 121 -6.57 -8.24 6.12
CA ASP A 121 -6.64 -9.34 7.09
C ASP A 121 -7.90 -9.24 7.95
N GLN A 122 -8.36 -8.03 8.29
CA GLN A 122 -9.67 -7.82 8.89
C GLN A 122 -10.80 -8.41 8.03
N VAL A 123 -10.78 -8.18 6.71
CA VAL A 123 -11.78 -8.76 5.79
C VAL A 123 -11.69 -10.29 5.73
N ARG A 124 -10.49 -10.87 5.84
CA ARG A 124 -10.32 -12.34 5.93
C ARG A 124 -10.99 -12.88 7.19
N VAL A 125 -10.74 -12.27 8.35
CA VAL A 125 -11.34 -12.66 9.63
C VAL A 125 -12.86 -12.51 9.58
N GLU A 126 -13.38 -11.35 9.14
CA GLU A 126 -14.82 -11.11 9.00
C GLU A 126 -15.50 -12.21 8.15
N ASN A 127 -14.88 -12.57 7.02
CA ASN A 127 -15.40 -13.61 6.14
C ASN A 127 -15.37 -15.01 6.80
N ALA A 128 -14.29 -15.34 7.50
CA ALA A 128 -14.16 -16.61 8.21
C ALA A 128 -15.20 -16.74 9.33
N MET A 129 -15.42 -15.68 10.11
CA MET A 129 -16.43 -15.61 11.16
C MET A 129 -17.84 -15.80 10.60
N LEU A 130 -18.20 -15.05 9.54
CA LEU A 130 -19.51 -15.20 8.88
C LEU A 130 -19.72 -16.60 8.29
N LYS A 131 -18.67 -17.20 7.73
CA LYS A 131 -18.72 -18.57 7.19
C LYS A 131 -18.92 -19.59 8.33
N SER A 132 -18.21 -19.42 9.43
CA SER A 132 -18.33 -20.25 10.63
C SER A 132 -19.74 -20.20 11.24
N GLU A 133 -20.29 -19.00 11.45
CA GLU A 133 -21.65 -18.80 11.98
C GLU A 133 -22.71 -19.48 11.09
N LYS A 134 -22.61 -19.33 9.77
CA LYS A 134 -23.52 -20.00 8.82
C LYS A 134 -23.42 -21.53 8.88
N LEU A 135 -22.27 -22.08 9.23
CA LEU A 135 -22.07 -23.52 9.38
C LEU A 135 -22.59 -24.02 10.74
N LEU A 136 -22.39 -23.24 11.81
CA LEU A 136 -22.95 -23.51 13.14
C LEU A 136 -24.48 -23.52 13.11
N ALA A 137 -25.10 -22.54 12.45
CA ALA A 137 -26.56 -22.48 12.28
C ALA A 137 -27.12 -23.72 11.53
N LYS A 138 -26.28 -24.42 10.77
CA LYS A 138 -26.62 -25.66 10.06
C LYS A 138 -26.25 -26.93 10.85
N GLY A 139 -25.82 -26.80 12.12
CA GLY A 139 -25.36 -27.91 12.95
C GLY A 139 -24.03 -28.51 12.51
N LYS A 140 -23.25 -27.82 11.66
CA LYS A 140 -21.99 -28.33 11.08
C LYS A 140 -20.77 -27.79 11.85
N ALA A 141 -20.69 -28.05 13.15
CA ALA A 141 -19.65 -27.51 14.03
C ALA A 141 -18.22 -27.82 13.57
N LYS A 142 -17.95 -29.06 13.12
CA LYS A 142 -16.64 -29.46 12.59
C LYS A 142 -16.19 -28.58 11.41
N LEU A 143 -17.06 -28.38 10.42
CA LEU A 143 -16.76 -27.54 9.25
C LEU A 143 -16.62 -26.07 9.62
N ALA A 144 -17.38 -25.61 10.63
CA ALA A 144 -17.28 -24.24 11.13
C ALA A 144 -15.90 -23.97 11.74
N LYS A 145 -15.38 -24.92 12.53
CA LYS A 145 -14.03 -24.89 13.09
C LYS A 145 -12.96 -24.93 12.00
N GLU A 146 -13.07 -25.87 11.05
CA GLU A 146 -12.13 -25.98 9.92
C GLU A 146 -12.01 -24.64 9.15
N ALA A 147 -13.14 -23.97 8.90
CA ALA A 147 -13.11 -22.67 8.22
C ALA A 147 -12.37 -21.56 8.98
N LEU A 148 -12.36 -21.59 10.31
CA LEU A 148 -11.61 -20.64 11.15
C LEU A 148 -10.13 -21.00 11.21
N ILE A 149 -9.80 -22.30 11.26
CA ILE A 149 -8.43 -22.79 11.23
C ILE A 149 -7.78 -22.44 9.89
N ASP A 150 -8.47 -22.63 8.76
CA ASP A 150 -7.97 -22.25 7.45
C ASP A 150 -7.61 -20.76 7.41
N ALA A 151 -8.48 -19.90 7.95
CA ALA A 151 -8.22 -18.47 8.02
C ALA A 151 -7.04 -18.12 8.95
N LEU A 152 -6.89 -18.83 10.06
CA LEU A 152 -5.77 -18.65 10.99
C LEU A 152 -4.43 -19.07 10.34
N VAL A 153 -4.45 -20.19 9.61
CA VAL A 153 -3.31 -20.66 8.81
C VAL A 153 -2.95 -19.65 7.74
N ASP A 154 -3.94 -19.10 7.02
CA ASP A 154 -3.71 -18.09 5.98
C ASP A 154 -3.08 -16.80 6.53
N ILE A 155 -3.47 -16.38 7.73
CA ILE A 155 -2.91 -15.19 8.41
C ILE A 155 -1.48 -15.47 8.85
N ARG A 156 -1.24 -16.56 9.58
CA ARG A 156 0.10 -16.91 10.13
C ARG A 156 1.16 -17.26 9.08
N HIS A 157 0.76 -17.68 7.88
CA HIS A 157 1.70 -18.00 6.81
C HIS A 157 1.92 -16.84 5.84
N ASP A 158 1.31 -15.68 6.06
CA ASP A 158 1.64 -14.51 5.27
C ASP A 158 2.94 -13.83 5.76
N THR A 159 3.37 -12.78 5.06
CA THR A 159 4.66 -12.12 5.33
C THR A 159 4.58 -11.07 6.45
N THR A 160 3.41 -10.91 7.07
CA THR A 160 3.16 -9.91 8.11
C THR A 160 3.60 -10.48 9.45
N PRO A 161 4.32 -9.72 10.30
CA PRO A 161 4.67 -10.19 11.63
C PRO A 161 3.42 -10.50 12.46
N ASP A 162 3.41 -11.64 13.16
CA ASP A 162 2.29 -12.05 14.04
C ASP A 162 1.91 -10.97 15.06
N ALA A 163 2.88 -10.17 15.52
CA ALA A 163 2.63 -9.06 16.44
C ALA A 163 1.65 -8.01 15.86
N ASP A 164 1.73 -7.76 14.55
CA ASP A 164 0.88 -6.81 13.84
C ASP A 164 -0.52 -7.37 13.52
N GLN A 165 -0.69 -8.69 13.65
CA GLN A 165 -1.93 -9.43 13.42
C GLN A 165 -2.50 -10.07 14.70
N ALA A 166 -1.93 -9.74 15.88
CA ALA A 166 -2.25 -10.40 17.13
C ALA A 166 -3.74 -10.31 17.49
N LYS A 167 -4.40 -9.21 17.12
CA LYS A 167 -5.84 -9.02 17.35
C LYS A 167 -6.68 -9.97 16.49
N GLU A 168 -6.37 -10.07 15.21
CA GLU A 168 -7.01 -10.96 14.24
C GLU A 168 -6.81 -12.43 14.61
N ILE A 169 -5.57 -12.80 14.98
CA ILE A 169 -5.22 -14.14 15.48
C ILE A 169 -6.04 -14.48 16.74
N ALA A 170 -6.03 -13.60 17.75
CA ALA A 170 -6.75 -13.83 18.99
C ALA A 170 -8.27 -13.96 18.78
N ALA A 171 -8.84 -13.20 17.85
CA ALA A 171 -10.27 -13.31 17.52
C ALA A 171 -10.63 -14.69 16.93
N LEU A 172 -9.81 -15.22 16.02
CA LEU A 172 -10.01 -16.55 15.45
C LEU A 172 -9.82 -17.64 16.50
N GLU A 173 -8.76 -17.57 17.30
CA GLU A 173 -8.48 -18.54 18.37
C GLU A 173 -9.58 -18.59 19.42
N ALA A 174 -10.08 -17.42 19.85
CA ALA A 174 -11.18 -17.33 20.80
C ALA A 174 -12.44 -18.02 20.26
N LYS A 175 -12.77 -17.80 18.97
CA LYS A 175 -13.94 -18.44 18.36
C LYS A 175 -13.78 -19.94 18.19
N ILE A 176 -12.57 -20.42 17.88
CA ILE A 176 -12.26 -21.85 17.82
C ILE A 176 -12.47 -22.50 19.20
N ALA A 177 -11.96 -21.87 20.26
CA ALA A 177 -12.12 -22.36 21.63
C ALA A 177 -13.59 -22.40 22.09
N GLU A 178 -14.40 -21.42 21.68
CA GLU A 178 -15.85 -21.40 21.96
C GLU A 178 -16.55 -22.61 21.33
N ILE A 179 -16.22 -22.96 20.07
CA ILE A 179 -16.80 -24.11 19.38
C ILE A 179 -16.38 -25.42 20.07
N ASP A 180 -15.12 -25.55 20.45
CA ASP A 180 -14.59 -26.74 21.14
C ASP A 180 -15.23 -26.96 22.52
N GLY A 181 -15.56 -25.89 23.25
CA GLY A 181 -16.25 -25.98 24.54
C GLY A 181 -17.74 -26.28 24.43
N ALA A 182 -18.34 -26.14 23.26
CA ALA A 182 -19.77 -26.36 23.01
C ALA A 182 -20.10 -27.77 22.45
N THR A 183 -19.09 -28.50 21.98
CA THR A 183 -19.19 -29.88 21.45
C THR A 183 -18.74 -30.91 22.46
#